data_AF-A0A6A9TAU1-F1
#
_entry.id   AF-A0A6A9TAU1-F1
#
_cell.length_a   1.000
_cell.length_b   1.000
_cell.length_c   1.000
_cell.angle_alpha   90.00
_cell.angle_beta   90.00
_cell.angle_gamma   90.00
#
_symmetry.space_group_name_H-M   'P 1'
#
loop_
_entity.id
_entity.type
_entity.pdbx_description
1 polymer ?
#
loop_
_entity_poly.entity_id
_entity_poly.type
_entity_poly.pdbx_seq_one_letter_code
_entity_poly.pdbx_strand_id
1 'polypeptide(L)' 'MRPNYDTNGQELYECLSCGARTDEGGTCECGGELRHLGRSRDL' A
#
# COMPACT_ATOMS: atom_id res chain seq x y z
N MET A 1 9.22 20.15 -21.63
CA MET A 1 9.70 19.56 -20.35
C MET A 1 8.49 19.00 -19.62
N ARG A 2 8.33 17.67 -19.55
CA ARG A 2 7.35 17.04 -18.65
C ARG A 2 8.07 16.80 -17.32
N PRO A 3 7.57 17.30 -16.17
CA PRO A 3 8.15 16.95 -14.89
C PRO A 3 7.98 15.44 -14.69
N ASN A 4 9.10 14.74 -14.47
CA ASN A 4 9.06 13.40 -13.89
C ASN A 4 8.54 13.58 -12.48
N TYR A 5 7.23 13.43 -12.34
CA TYR A 5 6.63 13.30 -11.02
C TYR A 5 7.09 11.94 -10.53
N ASP A 6 8.20 11.94 -9.79
CA ASP A 6 8.64 10.80 -8.99
C ASP A 6 7.52 10.60 -7.98
N THR A 7 6.54 9.77 -8.34
CA THR A 7 5.48 9.37 -7.44
C THR A 7 6.12 8.50 -6.40
N ASN A 8 6.74 9.14 -5.40
CA ASN A 8 7.00 8.60 -4.08
C ASN A 8 5.65 8.42 -3.37
N GLY A 9 4.74 7.68 -4.03
CA GLY A 9 3.47 7.27 -3.49
C GLY A 9 3.74 5.95 -2.81
N GLN A 10 3.86 5.98 -1.49
CA GLN A 10 4.00 4.75 -0.71
C GLN A 10 2.86 3.81 -1.10
N GLU A 11 3.23 2.64 -1.63
CA GLU A 11 2.29 1.59 -2.01
C GLU A 11 1.72 1.01 -0.72
N LEU A 12 0.49 1.39 -0.38
CA LEU A 12 -0.14 0.89 0.84
C LEU A 12 -0.87 -0.41 0.56
N TYR A 13 -0.70 -1.35 1.49
CA TYR A 13 -1.38 -2.63 1.51
C TYR A 13 -2.12 -2.77 2.83
N GLU A 14 -3.28 -3.43 2.80
CA GLU A 14 -4.08 -3.74 3.99
C GLU A 14 -4.45 -5.21 4.03
N CYS A 15 -4.31 -5.80 5.20
CA CYS A 15 -4.73 -7.17 5.43
C CYS A 15 -6.25 -7.25 5.59
N LEU A 16 -6.91 -8.04 4.76
CA LEU A 16 -8.36 -8.25 4.84
C LEU A 16 -8.80 -9.09 6.05
N SER A 17 -7.86 -9.78 6.71
CA SER A 17 -8.15 -10.64 7.86
C SER A 17 -8.03 -9.92 9.20
N CYS A 18 -7.05 -9.02 9.37
CA CYS A 18 -6.79 -8.34 10.64
C CYS A 18 -6.88 -6.81 10.57
N GLY A 19 -6.95 -6.22 9.37
CA GLY A 19 -6.98 -4.76 9.16
C GLY A 19 -5.61 -4.07 9.32
N ALA A 20 -4.51 -4.81 9.43
CA ALA A 20 -3.16 -4.23 9.50
C ALA A 20 -2.78 -3.58 8.16
N ARG A 21 -2.08 -2.43 8.21
CA ARG A 21 -1.59 -1.70 7.04
C ARG A 21 -0.07 -1.72 6.98
N THR A 22 0.48 -1.94 5.79
CA THR A 22 1.92 -1.98 5.53
C THR A 22 2.23 -1.30 4.19
N ASP A 23 3.42 -0.71 4.09
CA ASP A 23 3.96 -0.19 2.83
C ASP A 23 4.76 -1.24 2.03
N GLU A 24 4.94 -2.44 2.58
CA GLU A 24 5.58 -3.57 1.89
C GLU A 24 4.56 -4.61 1.41
N GLY A 25 4.63 -4.94 0.12
CA GLY A 25 3.80 -5.98 -0.48
C GLY A 25 4.21 -7.39 -0.02
N GLY A 26 3.23 -8.26 0.22
CA GLY A 26 3.50 -9.64 0.65
C GLY A 26 2.33 -10.33 1.33
N THR A 27 2.64 -11.11 2.36
CA THR A 27 1.65 -11.76 3.23
C THR A 27 1.70 -11.10 4.61
N CYS A 28 0.55 -10.82 5.21
CA CYS A 28 0.47 -10.32 6.58
C CYS A 28 1.14 -11.31 7.55
N GLU A 29 1.74 -10.84 8.63
CA GLU A 29 2.26 -11.71 9.72
C GLU A 29 1.18 -12.63 10.30
N CYS A 30 -0.08 -12.22 10.18
CA CYS A 30 -1.27 -12.99 10.55
C CYS A 30 -1.64 -14.12 9.57
N GLY A 31 -0.92 -14.25 8.45
CA GLY A 31 -1.22 -15.20 7.36
C GLY A 31 -2.33 -14.74 6.41
N GLY A 32 -2.86 -13.52 6.59
CA GLY A 32 -3.90 -12.95 5.74
C GLY A 32 -3.35 -12.36 4.43
N GLU A 33 -4.21 -12.34 3.41
CA GLU A 33 -3.89 -11.74 2.12
C GLU A 33 -3.83 -10.20 2.23
N LEU A 34 -2.72 -9.62 1.77
CA LEU A 34 -2.55 -8.18 1.69
C LEU A 34 -3.15 -7.65 0.38
N ARG A 35 -4.11 -6.73 0.51
CA ARG A 35 -4.74 -6.06 -0.62
C ARG A 35 -4.11 -4.70 -0.82
N HIS A 36 -3.65 -4.44 -2.04
CA HIS A 36 -3.13 -3.13 -2.43
C HIS A 36 -4.26 -2.09 -2.37
N LEU A 37 -4.11 -1.12 -1.47
CA LEU A 37 -5.00 0.03 -1.30
C LEU A 37 -4.67 1.14 -2.29
N GLY A 38 -3.50 1.08 -2.93
CA GLY A 38 -3.02 2.14 -3.80
C GLY A 38 -2.59 3.38 -3.02
N ARG A 39 -2.18 4.40 -3.76
CA ARG A 39 -1.67 5.65 -3.20
C ARG A 39 -2.73 6.28 -2.29
N SER A 40 -2.37 6.56 -1.03
CA SER A 40 -3.10 7.54 -0.23
C SER A 40 -3.14 8.83 -1.03
N ARG A 41 -4.30 9.11 -1.65
CA ARG A 41 -4.60 10.46 -2.08
C ARG A 41 -4.84 11.22 -0.79
N ASP A 42 -3.80 11.92 -0.33
CA ASP A 42 -3.97 13.05 0.57
C ASP A 42 -5.14 13.87 0.02
N LEU A 43 -6.25 13.81 0.75
CA LEU A 43 -7.52 14.44 0.41
C LEU A 43 -7.48 15.91 0.81
#